data_AF-A0A4R9WQ00-F1
#
_entry.id   AF-A0A4R9WQ00-F1
#
_cell.length_a   1.000
_cell.length_b   1.000
_cell.length_c   1.000
_cell.angle_alpha   90.00
_cell.angle_beta   90.00
_cell.angle_gamma   90.00
#
_symmetry.space_group_name_H-M   'P 1'
#
loop_
_entity.id
_entity.type
_entity.pdbx_description
1 polymer ?
#
loop_
_entity_poly.entity_id
_entity_poly.type
_entity_poly.pdbx_seq_one_letter_code
_entity_poly.pdbx_strand_id
1 'polypeptide(L)'
;LPVPDPDNDPSMKVLEWEMEPGDAILFDFRTAHGARGNLTAARRRALSLRWVGDDAHYVERPGRTSPPYPGHDMKPGQKLREDWFPIIFQS
;
A
#
# COMPACT_ATOMS: atom_id res chain seq x y z
N LEU A 1 -20.94 -10.68 -1.26
CA LEU A 1 -20.61 -11.34 0.03
C LEU A 1 -20.31 -10.25 1.05
N PRO A 2 -20.63 -10.43 2.34
CA PRO A 2 -20.21 -9.49 3.38
C PRO A 2 -18.68 -9.41 3.44
N VAL A 3 -18.15 -8.27 3.87
CA VAL A 3 -16.72 -8.14 4.16
C VAL A 3 -16.42 -9.05 5.36
N PRO A 4 -15.43 -9.95 5.26
CA PRO A 4 -15.04 -10.79 6.39
C PRO A 4 -14.58 -9.95 7.58
N ASP A 5 -14.75 -10.48 8.79
CA ASP A 5 -14.30 -9.87 10.03
C ASP A 5 -13.20 -10.73 10.67
N PRO A 6 -11.92 -10.49 10.34
CA PRO A 6 -10.80 -11.29 10.83
C PRO A 6 -10.63 -11.24 12.36
N ASP A 7 -11.21 -10.24 13.02
CA ASP A 7 -11.09 -10.08 14.47
C ASP A 7 -12.08 -10.95 15.25
N ASN A 8 -13.18 -11.35 14.61
CA ASN A 8 -14.23 -12.16 15.21
C ASN A 8 -14.32 -13.58 14.63
N ASP A 9 -13.57 -13.89 13.57
CA ASP A 9 -13.48 -15.23 12.98
C ASP A 9 -12.19 -15.95 13.41
N PRO A 10 -12.26 -16.91 14.35
CA PRO A 10 -11.07 -17.62 14.84
C PRO A 10 -10.42 -18.56 13.81
N SER A 11 -11.07 -18.82 12.68
CA SER A 11 -10.46 -19.58 11.58
C SER A 11 -9.44 -18.75 10.79
N MET A 12 -9.48 -17.42 10.93
CA MET A 12 -8.54 -16.52 10.28
C MET A 12 -7.31 -16.29 11.15
N LYS A 13 -6.13 -16.45 10.55
CA LYS A 13 -4.87 -16.12 11.22
C LYS A 13 -4.56 -14.64 11.02
N VAL A 14 -4.70 -13.85 12.07
CA VAL A 14 -4.27 -12.44 12.12
C VAL A 14 -2.86 -12.36 12.70
N LEU A 15 -2.00 -11.57 12.06
CA LEU A 15 -0.65 -11.27 12.55
C LEU A 15 -0.58 -9.77 12.88
N GLU A 16 -0.11 -9.44 14.09
CA GLU A 16 0.05 -8.06 14.56
C GLU A 16 1.31 -7.93 15.42
N TRP A 17 1.90 -6.73 15.41
CA TRP A 17 3.13 -6.41 16.11
C TRP A 17 3.05 -5.01 16.72
N GLU A 18 3.64 -4.85 17.91
CA GLU A 18 4.00 -3.54 18.41
C GLU A 18 5.21 -3.00 17.62
N MET A 19 5.20 -1.72 17.29
CA MET A 19 6.17 -1.09 16.40
C MET A 19 6.81 0.11 17.07
N GLU A 20 8.13 0.20 17.06
CA GLU A 20 8.89 1.36 17.52
C GLU A 20 9.25 2.31 16.37
N PRO A 21 9.57 3.59 16.64
CA PRO A 21 10.06 4.52 15.62
C PRO A 21 11.31 3.98 14.92
N GLY A 22 11.19 3.68 13.63
CA GLY A 22 12.26 3.11 12.80
C GLY A 22 11.98 1.70 12.31
N ASP A 23 11.06 0.98 12.98
CA ASP A 23 10.62 -0.33 12.52
C ASP A 23 9.79 -0.22 11.23
N ALA A 24 9.90 -1.25 10.40
CA ALA A 24 9.17 -1.35 9.14
C ALA A 24 8.58 -2.74 8.96
N ILE A 25 7.38 -2.78 8.39
CA ILE A 25 6.75 -4.00 7.90
C ILE A 25 6.59 -3.92 6.38
N LEU A 26 7.00 -4.99 5.70
CA LEU A 26 6.86 -5.13 4.25
C LEU A 26 5.87 -6.28 3.99
N PHE A 27 4.92 -6.04 3.10
CA PHE A 27 3.92 -7.04 2.73
C PHE A 27 3.56 -6.90 1.24
N ASP A 28 3.05 -8.00 0.67
CA ASP A 28 2.62 -8.07 -0.73
C ASP A 28 1.31 -7.28 -0.93
N PHE A 29 1.10 -6.68 -2.11
CA PHE A 29 -0.12 -5.93 -2.43
C PHE A 29 -1.42 -6.74 -2.30
N ARG A 30 -1.34 -8.07 -2.34
CA ARG A 30 -2.48 -8.99 -2.16
C ARG A 30 -2.80 -9.28 -0.70
N THR A 31 -1.94 -8.88 0.25
CA THR A 31 -2.17 -9.10 1.67
C THR A 31 -3.31 -8.22 2.16
N ALA A 32 -4.38 -8.86 2.65
CA ALA A 32 -5.40 -8.16 3.42
C ALA A 32 -4.78 -7.62 4.70
N HIS A 33 -4.88 -6.32 4.93
CA HIS A 33 -4.28 -5.65 6.06
C HIS A 33 -5.16 -4.51 6.56
N GLY A 34 -4.97 -4.15 7.81
CA GLY A 34 -5.68 -3.06 8.47
C GLY A 34 -4.86 -2.55 9.65
N ALA A 35 -5.41 -1.58 10.36
CA ALA A 35 -4.83 -1.13 11.61
C ALA A 35 -5.92 -0.86 12.64
N ARG A 36 -5.63 -1.16 13.90
CA ARG A 36 -6.53 -0.84 15.03
C ARG A 36 -6.73 0.67 15.14
N GLY A 37 -7.87 1.06 15.71
CA GLY A 37 -8.15 2.45 16.04
C GLY A 37 -7.14 3.00 17.06
N ASN A 38 -6.75 4.26 16.90
CA ASN A 38 -5.88 4.92 17.88
C ASN A 38 -6.73 5.46 19.04
N LEU A 39 -6.67 4.79 20.19
CA LEU A 39 -7.42 5.15 21.40
C LEU A 39 -6.66 6.13 22.31
N THR A 40 -5.48 6.59 21.90
CA THR A 40 -4.65 7.50 22.69
C THR A 40 -4.83 8.96 22.25
N ALA A 41 -4.42 9.91 23.09
CA ALA A 41 -4.37 11.33 22.72
C ALA A 41 -3.18 11.66 21.80
N ALA A 42 -2.20 10.77 21.69
CA ALA A 42 -1.02 10.96 20.85
C ALA A 42 -1.34 10.70 19.37
N ARG A 43 -0.66 11.40 18.46
CA ARG A 43 -0.83 11.15 17.02
C ARG A 43 0.06 10.00 16.57
N ARG A 44 -0.52 9.00 15.91
CA ARG A 44 0.25 8.02 15.12
C ARG A 44 0.67 8.64 13.79
N ARG A 45 1.96 8.57 13.48
CA ARG A 45 2.50 8.95 12.17
C ARG A 45 3.17 7.73 11.55
N ALA A 46 2.93 7.50 10.26
CA ALA A 46 3.54 6.43 9.51
C ALA A 46 3.86 6.91 8.10
N LEU A 47 4.92 6.37 7.51
CA LEU A 47 5.26 6.52 6.10
C LEU A 47 4.89 5.21 5.40
N SER A 48 4.06 5.28 4.37
CA SER A 48 3.74 4.12 3.53
C SER A 48 4.38 4.33 2.16
N LEU A 49 5.22 3.38 1.78
CA LEU A 49 5.90 3.32 0.49
C LEU A 49 5.35 2.15 -0.31
N ARG A 50 5.40 2.29 -1.64
CA ARG A 50 4.96 1.27 -2.59
C ARG A 50 6.06 1.08 -3.61
N TRP A 51 6.54 -0.16 -3.69
CA TRP A 51 7.53 -0.57 -4.67
C TRP A 51 6.87 -1.49 -5.68
N VAL A 52 7.26 -1.32 -6.94
CA VAL A 52 6.71 -2.05 -8.09
C VAL A 52 7.87 -2.59 -8.90
N GLY A 53 7.63 -3.70 -9.60
CA GLY A 53 8.61 -4.29 -10.51
C GLY A 53 8.83 -3.42 -11.75
N ASP A 54 9.92 -3.70 -12.46
CA ASP A 54 10.26 -3.13 -13.78
C ASP A 54 9.31 -3.59 -14.90
N ASP A 55 8.50 -4.61 -14.61
CA ASP A 55 7.41 -5.13 -15.43
C ASP A 55 6.06 -4.42 -15.20
N ALA A 56 5.99 -3.45 -14.29
CA ALA A 56 4.76 -2.73 -14.01
C ALA A 56 4.36 -1.80 -15.16
N HIS A 57 3.07 -1.84 -15.48
CA HIS A 57 2.46 -0.98 -16.50
C HIS A 57 1.31 -0.16 -15.89
N TYR A 58 1.14 1.07 -16.39
CA TYR A 58 0.06 1.94 -16.01
C TYR A 58 -1.29 1.36 -16.43
N VAL A 59 -2.26 1.43 -15.51
CA VAL A 59 -3.65 1.08 -15.76
C VAL A 59 -4.53 2.21 -15.24
N GLU A 60 -5.47 2.64 -16.07
CA GLU A 60 -6.51 3.56 -15.63
C GLU A 60 -7.58 2.78 -14.88
N ARG A 61 -7.91 3.23 -13.67
CA ARG A 61 -8.96 2.64 -12.83
C ARG A 61 -10.08 3.67 -12.64
N PRO A 62 -11.35 3.25 -12.61
CA PRO A 62 -12.43 4.17 -12.29
C PRO A 62 -12.24 4.72 -10.87
N GLY A 63 -12.28 6.04 -10.73
CA GLY A 63 -12.15 6.74 -9.44
C GLY A 63 -10.76 7.32 -9.18
N ARG A 64 -10.66 8.10 -8.10
CA ARG A 64 -9.41 8.75 -7.71
C ARG A 64 -8.49 7.76 -7.00
N THR A 65 -7.25 7.62 -7.50
CA THR A 65 -6.20 6.87 -6.81
C THR A 65 -5.69 7.64 -5.59
N SER A 66 -5.15 6.91 -4.60
CA SER A 66 -4.50 7.50 -3.42
C SER A 66 -3.09 6.91 -3.28
N PRO A 67 -2.02 7.71 -3.43
CA PRO A 67 -2.05 9.13 -3.76
C PRO A 67 -2.60 9.37 -5.19
N PRO A 68 -3.21 10.53 -5.46
CA PRO A 68 -3.62 10.89 -6.81
C PRO A 68 -2.39 11.23 -7.64
N TYR A 69 -2.39 10.82 -8.91
CA TYR A 69 -1.35 11.17 -9.87
C TYR A 69 -1.96 12.03 -11.00
N PRO A 70 -2.22 13.33 -10.78
CA PRO A 70 -2.68 14.21 -11.87
C PRO A 70 -1.50 14.63 -12.75
N GLY A 71 -1.72 14.80 -14.06
CA GLY A 71 -0.72 15.43 -14.97
C GLY A 71 0.49 14.57 -15.33
N HIS A 72 0.40 13.24 -15.19
CA HIS A 72 1.45 12.32 -15.66
C HIS A 72 1.26 11.90 -17.13
N ASP A 73 0.14 12.23 -17.77
CA ASP A 73 -0.19 11.98 -19.19
C ASP A 73 0.07 10.55 -19.71
N MET A 74 0.05 9.56 -18.81
CA MET A 74 0.29 8.18 -19.16
C MET A 74 -0.97 7.56 -19.74
N LYS A 75 -0.78 6.69 -20.72
CA LYS A 75 -1.84 5.90 -21.35
C LYS A 75 -1.81 4.46 -20.81
N PRO A 76 -2.97 3.81 -20.65
CA PRO A 76 -3.02 2.41 -20.22
C PRO A 76 -2.09 1.52 -21.05
N GLY A 77 -1.35 0.63 -20.37
CA GLY A 77 -0.40 -0.28 -20.98
C GLY A 77 1.01 0.28 -21.21
N GLN A 78 1.30 1.54 -20.85
CA GLN A 78 2.67 2.06 -20.84
C GLN A 78 3.44 1.57 -19.61
N LYS A 79 4.73 1.29 -19.77
CA LYS A 79 5.64 1.13 -18.62
C LYS A 79 5.64 2.40 -17.77
N LEU A 80 5.79 2.24 -16.46
CA LEU A 80 5.86 3.38 -15.53
C LEU A 80 7.05 4.28 -15.88
N ARG A 81 6.77 5.59 -15.99
CA ARG A 81 7.79 6.59 -16.35
C ARG A 81 8.75 6.82 -15.19
N GLU A 82 10.05 6.78 -15.43
CA GLU A 82 11.08 6.94 -14.39
C GLU A 82 11.07 8.31 -13.72
N ASP A 83 10.64 9.37 -14.42
CA ASP A 83 10.54 10.73 -13.86
C ASP A 83 9.40 10.88 -12.84
N TRP A 84 8.44 9.96 -12.85
CA TRP A 84 7.35 9.87 -11.87
C TRP A 84 7.54 8.72 -10.86
N PHE A 85 8.18 7.63 -11.30
CA PHE A 85 8.42 6.40 -10.55
C PHE A 85 9.93 6.10 -10.57
N PRO A 86 10.72 6.74 -9.68
CA PRO A 86 12.18 6.63 -9.74
C PRO A 86 12.67 5.22 -9.44
N ILE A 87 13.74 4.82 -10.12
CA ILE A 87 14.44 3.56 -9.85
C ILE A 87 15.25 3.71 -8.56
N ILE A 88 14.95 2.87 -7.57
CA ILE A 88 15.65 2.89 -6.28
C ILE A 88 16.72 1.79 -6.16
N PHE A 89 16.69 0.80 -7.05
CA PHE A 89 17.61 -0.32 -7.06
C PHE A 89 17.75 -0.86 -8.48
N GLN A 90 18.99 -1.08 -8.90
CA GLN A 90 19.34 -1.70 -10.18
C GLN A 90 20.43 -2.73 -9.90
N SER A 91 20.16 -3.99 -10.24
CA SER A 91 21.06 -5.13 -10.02
C SER A 91 22.06 -5.31 -11.14
#